data_AF-A0A1B3JEC9-F1
#
_entry.id   AF-A0A1B3JEC9-F1
#
_cell.length_a   1.000
_cell.length_b   1.000
_cell.length_c   1.000
_cell.angle_alpha   90.00
_cell.angle_beta   90.00
_cell.angle_gamma   90.00
#
_symmetry.space_group_name_H-M   'P 1'
#
loop_
_entity.id
_entity.type
_entity.pdbx_description
1 polymer ?
#
loop_
_entity_poly.entity_id
_entity_poly.type
_entity_poly.pdbx_seq_one_letter_code
_entity_poly.pdbx_strand_id
1 'polypeptide(L)'
;MRVNSQSITREQERLPKLIHFLILSLKLTALFRYNSRNFLYKESIMNQINIEIAYALPEHYYLKSLKVAEGTMVQTAILQSGILQQFTDIDLRENKVGIFSRPTKLTDILKEGDRVEIYRPLLADPKEIRRKRAAEQAAQANKEKGVQK
;
A
#
# COMPACT_ATOMS: atom_id res chain seq x y z
N MET A 1 -74.45 23.16 36.91
CA MET A 1 -73.83 23.13 35.56
C MET A 1 -72.37 22.72 35.72
N ARG A 2 -71.99 21.54 35.23
CA ARG A 2 -70.59 21.04 35.22
C ARG A 2 -70.01 21.30 33.84
N VAL A 3 -68.86 21.96 33.77
CA VAL A 3 -68.00 21.99 32.57
C VAL A 3 -66.72 21.23 32.91
N ASN A 4 -66.47 20.18 32.13
CA ASN A 4 -65.44 19.17 32.37
C ASN A 4 -64.17 19.58 31.63
N SER A 5 -63.06 19.74 32.35
CA SER A 5 -61.77 20.22 31.86
C SER A 5 -60.82 19.06 31.57
N GLN A 6 -61.10 18.24 30.55
CA GLN A 6 -60.14 17.24 30.06
C GLN A 6 -60.33 16.98 28.57
N SER A 7 -59.59 17.72 27.74
CA SER A 7 -59.28 17.31 26.36
C SER A 7 -58.24 18.25 25.75
N ILE A 8 -57.09 18.39 26.39
CA ILE A 8 -55.88 18.91 25.75
C ILE A 8 -54.83 17.82 25.90
N THR A 9 -54.88 16.83 25.03
CA THR A 9 -53.77 15.91 24.76
C THR A 9 -54.14 15.04 23.56
N ARG A 10 -53.18 14.90 22.63
CA ARG A 10 -53.15 13.97 21.48
C ARG A 10 -53.79 14.44 20.17
N GLU A 11 -53.17 15.43 19.56
CA GLU A 11 -53.26 15.58 18.10
C GLU A 11 -51.90 16.00 17.52
N GLN A 12 -50.86 15.24 17.88
CA GLN A 12 -49.65 15.15 17.09
C GLN A 12 -49.48 13.70 16.67
N GLU A 13 -48.97 13.52 15.45
CA GLU A 13 -48.55 12.29 14.81
C GLU A 13 -49.64 11.46 14.12
N ARG A 14 -49.70 11.61 12.79
CA ARG A 14 -49.72 10.49 11.82
C ARG A 14 -49.61 11.03 10.39
N LEU A 15 -48.38 11.28 9.94
CA LEU A 15 -48.14 11.34 8.50
C LEU A 15 -48.26 9.92 7.91
N PRO A 16 -48.90 9.74 6.74
CA PRO A 16 -49.13 8.43 6.17
C PRO A 16 -47.80 7.74 5.83
N LYS A 17 -47.69 6.44 6.19
CA LYS A 17 -46.47 5.62 6.04
C LYS A 17 -45.88 5.63 4.62
N LEU A 18 -46.70 5.93 3.61
CA LEU A 18 -46.31 6.05 2.20
C LEU A 18 -45.41 7.27 1.91
N ILE A 19 -45.65 8.42 2.57
CA ILE A 19 -44.88 9.65 2.35
C ILE A 19 -43.50 9.56 3.03
N HIS A 20 -43.45 8.89 4.19
CA HIS A 20 -42.19 8.65 4.90
C HIS A 20 -41.21 7.80 4.07
N PHE A 21 -41.72 6.78 3.36
CA PHE A 21 -40.90 5.89 2.53
C PHE A 21 -40.28 6.59 1.31
N LEU A 22 -41.01 7.53 0.70
CA LEU A 22 -40.55 8.31 -0.46
C LEU A 22 -39.43 9.30 -0.07
N ILE A 23 -39.56 9.98 1.07
CA ILE A 23 -38.55 10.94 1.56
C ILE A 23 -37.27 10.22 1.99
N LEU A 24 -37.40 9.02 2.59
CA LEU A 24 -36.25 8.20 2.98
C LEU A 24 -35.47 7.68 1.76
N SER A 25 -36.18 7.27 0.71
CA SER A 25 -35.60 6.89 -0.59
C SER A 25 -34.81 8.03 -1.25
N LEU A 26 -35.36 9.25 -1.26
CA LEU A 26 -34.70 10.44 -1.81
C LEU A 26 -33.48 10.85 -1.00
N LYS A 27 -33.53 10.77 0.34
CA LYS A 27 -32.37 11.04 1.19
C LYS A 27 -31.27 9.99 1.04
N LEU A 28 -31.59 8.72 0.83
CA LEU A 28 -30.60 7.66 0.65
C LEU A 28 -29.88 7.78 -0.70
N THR A 29 -30.60 8.08 -1.78
CA THR A 29 -29.98 8.38 -3.09
C THR A 29 -29.23 9.71 -3.08
N ALA A 30 -29.72 10.73 -2.37
CA ALA A 30 -28.99 11.99 -2.19
C ALA A 30 -27.74 11.83 -1.33
N LEU A 31 -27.77 11.01 -0.28
CA LEU A 31 -26.61 10.69 0.56
C LEU A 31 -25.61 9.82 -0.19
N PHE A 32 -26.06 8.84 -0.98
CA PHE A 32 -25.19 8.06 -1.85
C PHE A 32 -24.56 8.95 -2.92
N ARG A 33 -25.33 9.85 -3.55
CA ARG A 33 -24.81 10.84 -4.52
C ARG A 33 -23.91 11.89 -3.87
N TYR A 34 -24.19 12.31 -2.64
CA TYR A 34 -23.35 13.24 -1.87
C TYR A 34 -22.04 12.59 -1.45
N ASN A 35 -22.09 11.34 -1.00
CA ASN A 35 -20.91 10.55 -0.67
C ASN A 35 -20.07 10.25 -1.93
N SER A 36 -20.71 9.88 -3.05
CA SER A 36 -20.03 9.74 -4.34
C SER A 36 -19.47 11.05 -4.87
N ARG A 37 -20.16 12.18 -4.72
CA ARG A 37 -19.62 13.49 -5.11
C ARG A 37 -18.45 13.92 -4.23
N ASN A 38 -18.51 13.72 -2.91
CA ASN A 38 -17.38 14.01 -2.03
C ASN A 38 -16.19 13.07 -2.29
N PHE A 39 -16.46 11.81 -2.62
CA PHE A 39 -15.43 10.86 -3.05
C PHE A 39 -14.77 11.32 -4.36
N LEU A 40 -15.58 11.70 -5.36
CA LEU A 40 -15.09 12.24 -6.64
C LEU A 40 -14.38 13.60 -6.49
N TYR A 41 -14.81 14.46 -5.57
CA TYR A 41 -14.14 15.73 -5.23
C TYR A 41 -12.82 15.48 -4.50
N LYS A 42 -12.74 14.45 -3.66
CA LYS A 42 -11.51 14.08 -2.98
C LYS A 42 -10.47 13.54 -3.96
N GLU A 43 -10.90 12.77 -4.97
CA GLU A 43 -10.04 12.36 -6.09
C GLU A 43 -9.53 13.57 -6.90
N SER A 44 -10.38 14.57 -7.14
CA SER A 44 -10.04 15.73 -7.98
C SER A 44 -9.18 16.81 -7.30
N ILE A 45 -9.07 16.79 -5.96
CA ILE A 45 -8.26 17.77 -5.18
C ILE A 45 -6.95 17.16 -4.69
N MET A 46 -6.77 15.84 -4.81
CA MET A 46 -5.49 15.20 -4.57
C MET A 46 -4.58 15.43 -5.78
N ASN A 47 -3.66 16.39 -5.66
CA ASN A 47 -2.55 16.55 -6.58
C ASN A 47 -1.94 15.17 -6.86
N GLN A 48 -1.69 14.88 -8.13
CA GLN A 48 -1.05 13.64 -8.55
C GLN A 48 0.43 13.90 -8.77
N ILE A 49 1.27 13.00 -8.26
CA ILE A 49 2.70 13.00 -8.51
C ILE A 49 3.08 11.82 -9.41
N ASN A 50 4.04 12.04 -10.31
CA ASN A 50 4.65 10.99 -11.12
C ASN A 50 5.81 10.39 -10.35
N ILE A 51 5.84 9.06 -10.25
CA ILE A 51 6.94 8.32 -9.64
C ILE A 51 7.33 7.15 -10.53
N GLU A 52 8.46 6.53 -10.22
CA GLU A 52 8.94 5.33 -10.88
C GLU A 52 9.19 4.22 -9.86
N ILE A 53 8.90 2.97 -10.23
CA ILE A 53 9.27 1.78 -9.47
C ILE A 53 10.23 0.95 -10.30
N ALA A 54 11.40 0.69 -9.71
CA ALA A 54 12.48 -0.07 -10.31
C ALA A 54 12.75 -1.34 -9.50
N TYR A 55 12.89 -2.48 -10.20
CA TYR A 55 13.32 -3.74 -9.62
C TYR A 55 14.38 -4.39 -10.52
N ALA A 56 15.55 -4.66 -9.95
CA ALA A 56 16.70 -5.17 -10.69
C ALA A 56 16.77 -6.70 -10.59
N LEU A 57 16.36 -7.38 -11.67
CA LEU A 57 16.50 -8.83 -11.83
C LEU A 57 17.86 -9.16 -12.47
N PRO A 58 18.37 -10.39 -12.32
CA PRO A 58 19.67 -10.75 -12.87
C PRO A 58 19.72 -10.74 -14.41
N GLU A 59 18.57 -10.95 -15.06
CA GLU A 59 18.48 -11.05 -16.53
C GLU A 59 17.84 -9.82 -17.19
N HIS A 60 17.09 -9.02 -16.43
CA HIS A 60 16.37 -7.85 -16.95
C HIS A 60 16.13 -6.81 -15.86
N TYR A 61 15.80 -5.58 -16.24
CA TYR A 61 15.36 -4.55 -15.31
C TYR A 61 13.85 -4.34 -15.49
N TYR A 62 13.14 -4.24 -14.37
CA TYR A 62 11.77 -3.78 -14.35
C TYR A 62 11.75 -2.30 -14.00
N LEU A 63 11.14 -1.48 -14.84
CA LEU A 63 10.91 -0.07 -14.57
C LEU A 63 9.47 0.26 -14.96
N LYS A 64 8.70 0.82 -14.02
CA LYS A 64 7.32 1.22 -14.25
C LYS A 64 7.05 2.61 -13.68
N SER A 65 6.64 3.53 -14.55
CA SER A 65 6.15 4.85 -14.14
C SER A 65 4.68 4.74 -13.72
N LEU A 66 4.32 5.39 -12.62
CA LEU A 66 2.95 5.44 -12.11
C LEU A 66 2.61 6.83 -11.57
N LYS A 67 1.34 7.19 -11.67
CA LYS A 67 0.78 8.39 -11.04
C LYS A 67 0.11 7.99 -9.75
N VAL A 68 0.51 8.64 -8.66
CA VAL A 68 -0.05 8.41 -7.32
C VAL A 68 -0.47 9.73 -6.71
N ALA A 69 -1.37 9.70 -5.72
CA ALA A 69 -1.71 10.90 -4.98
C ALA A 69 -0.48 11.46 -4.24
N GLU A 70 -0.34 12.78 -4.21
CA GLU A 70 0.62 13.46 -3.36
C GLU A 70 0.41 13.04 -1.89
N GLY A 71 1.48 12.77 -1.16
CA GLY A 71 1.38 12.20 0.19
C GLY A 71 1.33 10.66 0.23
N THR A 72 1.35 9.98 -0.92
CA THR A 72 1.40 8.51 -0.97
C THR A 72 2.71 7.98 -0.36
N MET A 73 2.59 6.95 0.47
CA MET A 73 3.73 6.29 1.09
C MET A 73 4.39 5.31 0.11
N VAL A 74 5.70 5.06 0.29
CA VAL A 74 6.47 4.08 -0.50
C VAL A 74 5.77 2.72 -0.57
N GLN A 75 5.29 2.19 0.57
CA GLN A 75 4.58 0.90 0.61
C GLN A 75 3.34 0.88 -0.28
N THR A 76 2.53 1.94 -0.20
CA THR A 76 1.28 2.05 -0.94
C THR A 76 1.54 2.14 -2.43
N ALA A 77 2.56 2.90 -2.85
CA ALA A 77 2.98 2.96 -4.24
C ALA A 77 3.43 1.59 -4.77
N ILE A 78 4.23 0.84 -4.00
CA ILE A 78 4.64 -0.52 -4.36
C ILE A 78 3.42 -1.44 -4.52
N LEU A 79 2.46 -1.39 -3.60
CA LEU A 79 1.23 -2.17 -3.68
C LEU A 79 0.39 -1.79 -4.92
N GLN A 80 0.23 -0.49 -5.19
CA GLN A 80 -0.52 0.02 -6.35
C GLN A 80 0.15 -0.33 -7.68
N SER A 81 1.47 -0.49 -7.70
CA SER A 81 2.22 -0.81 -8.90
C SER A 81 1.91 -2.20 -9.47
N GLY A 82 1.40 -3.12 -8.65
CA GLY A 82 1.16 -4.50 -9.06
C GLY A 82 2.41 -5.39 -9.02
N ILE A 83 3.57 -4.86 -8.60
CA ILE A 83 4.84 -5.59 -8.72
C ILE A 83 4.90 -6.84 -7.84
N LEU A 84 4.26 -6.82 -6.67
CA LEU A 84 4.21 -7.96 -5.76
C LEU A 84 3.38 -9.12 -6.31
N GLN A 85 2.39 -8.83 -7.17
CA GLN A 85 1.60 -9.85 -7.86
C GLN A 85 2.36 -10.43 -9.05
N GLN A 86 3.23 -9.64 -9.68
CA GLN A 86 4.03 -10.07 -10.83
C GLN A 86 5.26 -10.87 -10.40
N PHE A 87 5.85 -10.54 -9.25
CA PHE A 87 7.10 -11.10 -8.75
C PHE A 87 6.91 -11.62 -7.31
N THR A 88 6.72 -12.93 -7.19
CA THR A 88 6.47 -13.61 -5.89
C THR A 88 7.72 -13.72 -5.02
N ASP A 89 8.90 -13.41 -5.56
CA ASP A 89 10.19 -13.36 -4.89
C ASP A 89 10.43 -12.09 -4.06
N ILE A 90 9.55 -11.09 -4.19
CA ILE A 90 9.63 -9.84 -3.42
C ILE A 90 8.88 -10.00 -2.09
N ASP A 91 9.60 -9.97 -0.97
CA ASP A 91 9.04 -9.83 0.37
C ASP A 91 9.48 -8.50 0.98
N LEU A 92 8.55 -7.55 1.12
CA LEU A 92 8.84 -6.21 1.66
C LEU A 92 9.36 -6.22 3.11
N ARG A 93 9.32 -7.35 3.82
CA ARG A 93 9.91 -7.49 5.16
C ARG A 93 11.41 -7.73 5.09
N GLU A 94 11.89 -8.38 4.03
CA GLU A 94 13.29 -8.78 3.84
C GLU A 94 14.00 -7.89 2.81
N ASN A 95 13.28 -7.46 1.78
CA ASN A 95 13.79 -6.61 0.72
C ASN A 95 14.05 -5.20 1.25
N LYS A 96 15.26 -4.70 1.01
CA LYS A 96 15.58 -3.29 1.23
C LYS A 96 14.96 -2.46 0.12
N VAL A 97 14.42 -1.30 0.49
CA VAL A 97 13.86 -0.32 -0.45
C VAL A 97 14.64 0.98 -0.32
N GLY A 98 14.84 1.65 -1.45
CA GLY A 98 15.46 2.97 -1.49
C GLY A 98 14.77 3.92 -2.46
N ILE A 99 15.04 5.21 -2.32
CA ILE A 99 14.71 6.24 -3.31
C ILE A 99 16.02 6.80 -3.83
N PHE A 100 16.26 6.73 -5.15
CA PHE A 100 17.51 7.17 -5.79
C PHE A 100 18.78 6.72 -5.03
N SER A 101 18.95 5.41 -4.85
CA SER A 101 20.09 4.81 -4.14
C SER A 101 20.23 5.20 -2.65
N ARG A 102 19.23 5.84 -2.05
CA ARG A 102 19.19 6.14 -0.60
C ARG A 102 18.22 5.19 0.09
N PRO A 103 18.64 4.46 1.14
CA PRO A 103 17.73 3.62 1.93
C PRO A 103 16.57 4.45 2.48
N THR A 104 15.34 3.95 2.33
CA THR A 104 14.12 4.63 2.78
C THR A 104 13.25 3.65 3.55
N LYS A 105 12.39 4.16 4.42
CA LYS A 105 11.37 3.36 5.09
C LYS A 105 10.16 3.22 4.18
N LEU A 106 9.45 2.11 4.33
CA LEU A 106 8.16 1.87 3.67
C LEU A 106 7.10 2.93 4.01
N THR A 107 7.28 3.62 5.13
CA THR A 107 6.39 4.67 5.63
C THR A 107 6.70 6.07 5.09
N ASP A 108 7.82 6.25 4.39
CA ASP A 108 8.22 7.56 3.90
C ASP A 108 7.29 8.02 2.78
N ILE A 109 7.06 9.34 2.72
CA ILE A 109 6.17 9.97 1.75
C ILE A 109 6.94 10.26 0.46
N LEU A 110 6.35 9.89 -0.66
CA LEU A 110 6.90 10.12 -1.99
C LEU A 110 6.69 11.54 -2.48
N LYS A 111 7.60 11.98 -3.35
CA LYS A 111 7.59 13.26 -4.04
C LYS A 111 7.59 13.08 -5.55
N GLU A 112 7.27 14.16 -6.25
CA GLU A 112 7.35 14.21 -7.71
C GLU A 112 8.73 13.79 -8.22
N GLY A 113 8.74 12.84 -9.16
CA GLY A 113 9.95 12.32 -9.80
C GLY A 113 10.72 11.30 -8.97
N ASP A 114 10.23 10.89 -7.79
CA ASP A 114 10.91 9.88 -7.00
C ASP A 114 10.95 8.52 -7.72
N ARG A 115 12.12 7.90 -7.73
CA ARG A 115 12.29 6.51 -8.17
C ARG A 115 12.51 5.59 -6.98
N VAL A 116 11.52 4.76 -6.71
CA VAL A 116 11.55 3.70 -5.70
C VAL A 116 12.26 2.48 -6.26
N GLU A 117 13.37 2.10 -5.64
CA GLU A 117 14.22 0.97 -6.01
C GLU A 117 14.02 -0.17 -5.00
N ILE A 118 13.61 -1.34 -5.47
CA ILE A 118 13.48 -2.55 -4.65
C ILE A 118 14.75 -3.39 -4.84
N TYR A 119 15.48 -3.66 -3.77
CA TYR A 119 16.69 -4.48 -3.80
C TYR A 119 16.38 -5.94 -3.48
N ARG A 120 17.14 -6.86 -4.07
CA ARG A 120 17.04 -8.30 -3.79
C ARG A 120 17.64 -8.64 -2.42
N PRO A 121 17.03 -9.54 -1.64
CA PRO A 121 17.64 -10.04 -0.41
C PRO A 121 18.92 -10.81 -0.76
N LEU A 122 19.91 -10.73 0.14
CA LEU A 122 21.12 -11.53 -0.01
C LEU A 122 20.78 -12.97 0.35
N LEU A 123 20.87 -13.88 -0.62
CA LEU A 123 20.55 -15.31 -0.51
C LEU A 123 21.46 -16.11 0.44
N ALA A 124 22.27 -15.45 1.26
CA ALA A 124 23.29 -16.13 2.02
C ALA A 124 23.37 -15.59 3.44
N ASP A 125 23.04 -16.47 4.39
CA ASP A 125 23.33 -16.27 5.80
C ASP A 125 24.84 -15.94 5.92
N PRO A 126 25.21 -14.75 6.42
CA PRO A 126 26.60 -14.33 6.56
C PRO A 126 27.47 -15.36 7.28
N LYS A 127 26.85 -16.20 8.12
CA LYS A 127 27.51 -17.27 8.87
C LYS A 127 27.85 -18.48 8.01
N GLU A 128 26.99 -18.85 7.06
CA GLU A 128 27.25 -19.96 6.15
C GLU A 128 28.31 -19.60 5.10
N ILE A 129 28.33 -18.36 4.59
CA ILE A 129 29.37 -17.92 3.64
C ILE A 129 30.74 -17.96 4.31
N ARG A 130 30.85 -17.46 5.55
CA ARG A 130 32.11 -17.52 6.31
C ARG A 130 32.54 -18.95 6.55
N ARG A 131 31.60 -19.85 6.89
CA ARG A 131 31.89 -21.27 7.10
C ARG A 131 32.36 -21.96 5.82
N LYS A 132 31.69 -21.74 4.68
CA LYS A 132 32.07 -22.31 3.38
C LYS A 132 33.45 -21.81 2.93
N ARG A 133 33.73 -20.51 3.04
CA ARG A 133 35.06 -19.96 2.70
C ARG A 133 36.18 -20.51 3.59
N ALA A 134 35.94 -20.63 4.90
CA ALA A 134 36.92 -21.22 5.80
C ALA A 134 37.17 -22.72 5.49
N ALA A 135 36.11 -23.46 5.14
CA ALA A 135 36.21 -24.87 4.77
C ALA A 135 36.95 -25.07 3.44
N GLU A 136 36.68 -24.23 2.44
CA GLU A 136 37.39 -24.24 1.15
C GLU A 136 38.87 -23.92 1.33
N GLN A 137 39.22 -22.88 2.11
CA GLN A 137 40.62 -22.54 2.41
C GLN A 137 41.36 -23.68 3.13
N ALA A 138 40.71 -24.35 4.08
CA ALA A 138 41.29 -25.51 4.76
C ALA A 138 41.47 -26.73 3.84
N ALA A 139 40.54 -26.95 2.91
CA ALA A 139 40.62 -28.03 1.94
C ALA A 139 41.72 -27.79 0.89
N GLN A 140 41.93 -26.54 0.45
CA GLN A 140 43.06 -26.17 -0.41
C GLN A 140 44.41 -26.43 0.28
N ALA A 141 44.56 -25.98 1.53
CA ALA A 141 45.80 -26.16 2.30
C ALA A 141 46.16 -27.64 2.56
N ASN A 142 45.16 -28.52 2.68
CA ASN A 142 45.37 -29.96 2.86
C ASN A 142 45.73 -30.67 1.54
N LYS A 143 45.21 -30.20 0.39
CA LYS A 143 45.59 -30.74 -0.93
C LYS A 143 47.03 -30.39 -1.28
N GLU A 144 47.48 -29.18 -0.99
CA GLU A 144 48.87 -28.76 -1.25
C GLU A 144 49.90 -29.54 -0.41
N LYS A 145 49.54 -29.95 0.80
CA LYS A 145 50.39 -30.78 1.68
C LYS A 145 50.41 -32.26 1.32
N GLY A 146 49.42 -32.76 0.58
CA GLY A 146 49.33 -34.16 0.16
C GLY A 146 50.08 -34.48 -1.14
N VAL A 147 50.48 -33.47 -1.92
CA VAL A 147 51.15 -33.65 -3.23
C VAL A 147 52.68 -33.68 -3.12
N GLN A 148 53.25 -33.29 -1.97
CA GLN A 148 54.70 -33.26 -1.73
C GLN A 148 55.24 -34.47 -0.96
N LYS A 149 54.50 -35.59 -0.90
CA LYS A 149 54.92 -36.82 -0.20
C LYS A 149 55.03 -38.01 -1.14
#